data_AF-A0A7C7SPH4-F1
#
_entry.id   AF-A0A7C7SPH4-F1
#
_cell.length_a   1.000
_cell.length_b   1.000
_cell.length_c   1.000
_cell.angle_alpha   90.00
_cell.angle_beta   90.00
_cell.angle_gamma   90.00
#
_symmetry.space_group_name_H-M   'P 1'
#
loop_
_entity.id
_entity.type
_entity.pdbx_description
1 polymer ?
#
loop_
_entity_poly.entity_id
_entity_poly.type
_entity_poly.pdbx_seq_one_letter_code
_entity_poly.pdbx_strand_id
1 'polypeptide(L)'
;MVKRFAGGLMVAALVGASVFWLTTPGRAADGAITGAVTSSNGPEAGVWVIAETTDLPTKFIKTVVTGDDGRYLVPDLPEASYTVWVRGYGLLDSAGVTAEPGDTVALDVTVAATPVDAAQIYPANYWYSLIEPPASSEFPGTGDDGNGIAATLQHQEQWVDVQKQGCMLCHQLGNRIIREIDNLEQFDSTLAAWDHRVQMGQRGSQMTNVMNRFGRQRGLQMFADWSERIAAGAVPPAPPRPAGAERNVVISMWEWGTEIDYIHDEVATDKRNPRVNANGPVYGVNISNDELAMLDPATNLATNLSIPLRVDPETVPGMIAQSMPVPSRMFGDELIWNDPANPHNPMMDQKGRVWMTSAIRNRANPDYCKAGSDNPYAQYFPLDSGFRSAVFYEPDTQKFVMIDTCYGTHHLQFAEDENDTVYFSGGGQVIGWLDTKLYD
;
A
#
# COMPACT_ATOMS: atom_id res chain seq x y z
N MET A 1 -85.81 -27.02 31.46
CA MET A 1 -85.85 -26.43 32.81
C MET A 1 -84.46 -26.53 33.41
N VAL A 2 -83.94 -25.38 33.85
CA VAL A 2 -82.91 -25.18 34.89
C VAL A 2 -81.48 -25.70 34.61
N LYS A 3 -80.63 -24.73 34.24
CA LYS A 3 -79.17 -24.70 34.40
C LYS A 3 -78.76 -24.91 35.86
N ARG A 4 -77.59 -25.49 36.11
CA ARG A 4 -76.62 -24.95 37.10
C ARG A 4 -75.19 -25.45 36.84
N PHE A 5 -74.29 -24.51 37.07
CA PHE A 5 -72.85 -24.49 36.78
C PHE A 5 -72.04 -25.34 37.77
N ALA A 6 -70.90 -25.84 37.32
CA ALA A 6 -69.68 -25.91 38.13
C ALA A 6 -68.47 -25.74 37.20
N GLY A 7 -67.82 -24.59 37.31
CA GLY A 7 -66.54 -24.31 36.66
C GLY A 7 -65.38 -24.83 37.50
N GLY A 8 -64.34 -25.28 36.83
CA GLY A 8 -63.03 -25.60 37.41
C GLY A 8 -61.95 -25.26 36.38
N LEU A 9 -61.32 -24.11 36.58
CA LEU A 9 -60.17 -23.62 35.82
C LEU A 9 -58.95 -24.52 36.15
N MET A 10 -58.36 -25.19 35.15
CA MET A 10 -57.02 -25.77 35.28
C MET A 10 -55.99 -24.67 35.03
N VAL A 11 -55.25 -24.29 36.07
CA VAL A 11 -54.04 -23.45 35.98
C VAL A 11 -52.88 -24.37 35.60
N ALA A 12 -52.39 -24.25 34.38
CA ALA A 12 -51.14 -24.88 33.94
C ALA A 12 -49.95 -24.02 34.40
N ALA A 13 -49.19 -24.51 35.38
CA ALA A 13 -47.91 -23.93 35.76
C ALA A 13 -46.82 -24.39 34.78
N LEU A 14 -46.47 -23.52 33.82
CA LEU A 14 -45.25 -23.65 33.02
C LEU A 14 -44.10 -23.00 33.80
N VAL A 15 -43.27 -23.82 34.44
CA VAL A 15 -41.98 -23.40 34.98
C VAL A 15 -41.05 -23.15 33.80
N GLY A 16 -40.66 -21.88 33.60
CA GLY A 16 -39.71 -21.46 32.58
C GLY A 16 -38.32 -22.04 32.84
N ALA A 17 -37.84 -22.86 31.91
CA ALA A 17 -36.43 -23.18 31.80
C ALA A 17 -35.75 -22.07 30.98
N SER A 18 -35.11 -21.14 31.69
CA SER A 18 -34.22 -20.15 31.10
C SER A 18 -33.02 -20.89 30.49
N VAL A 19 -32.94 -20.94 29.17
CA VAL A 19 -31.75 -21.41 28.46
C VAL A 19 -30.69 -20.31 28.61
N PHE A 20 -29.85 -20.45 29.64
CA PHE A 20 -28.59 -19.70 29.71
C PHE A 20 -27.67 -20.28 28.63
N TRP A 21 -27.47 -19.53 27.56
CA TRP A 21 -26.33 -19.70 26.67
C TRP A 21 -25.08 -19.32 27.48
N LEU A 22 -24.50 -20.28 28.18
CA LEU A 22 -23.13 -20.20 28.66
C LEU A 22 -22.24 -20.26 27.43
N THR A 23 -21.76 -19.11 26.96
CA THR A 23 -20.58 -19.06 26.12
C THR A 23 -19.43 -19.61 26.95
N THR A 24 -19.06 -20.87 26.71
CA THR A 24 -17.75 -21.36 27.15
C THR A 24 -16.71 -20.39 26.62
N PRO A 25 -15.86 -19.76 27.46
CA PRO A 25 -14.75 -18.98 26.96
C PRO A 25 -13.94 -19.90 26.05
N GLY A 26 -13.75 -19.49 24.80
CA GLY A 26 -12.90 -20.21 23.87
C GLY A 26 -11.55 -20.42 24.54
N ARG A 27 -11.13 -21.68 24.67
CA ARG A 27 -9.76 -21.99 25.11
C ARG A 27 -8.83 -21.26 24.16
N ALA A 28 -7.91 -20.45 24.69
CA ALA A 28 -6.88 -19.84 23.87
C ALA A 28 -6.21 -20.93 23.05
N ALA A 29 -5.99 -20.68 21.76
CA ALA A 29 -5.20 -21.59 20.93
C ALA A 29 -3.85 -21.82 21.62
N ASP A 30 -3.37 -23.07 21.65
CA ASP A 30 -2.06 -23.35 22.23
C ASP A 30 -1.00 -22.46 21.54
N GLY A 31 -0.19 -21.75 22.32
CA GLY A 31 0.81 -20.80 21.81
C GLY A 31 0.32 -19.36 21.55
N ALA A 32 -0.93 -19.00 21.83
CA ALA A 32 -1.37 -17.62 21.71
C ALA A 32 -0.85 -16.73 22.86
N ILE A 33 -0.48 -15.47 22.57
CA ILE A 33 -0.30 -14.44 23.60
C ILE A 33 -1.68 -13.89 23.93
N THR A 34 -2.03 -13.84 25.21
CA THR A 34 -3.35 -13.35 25.66
C THR A 34 -3.21 -12.28 26.73
N GLY A 35 -4.29 -11.55 27.02
CA GLY A 35 -4.25 -10.58 28.09
C GLY A 35 -5.45 -9.65 28.12
N ALA A 36 -5.28 -8.55 28.85
CA ALA A 36 -6.21 -7.44 28.89
C ALA A 36 -5.48 -6.10 28.83
N VAL A 37 -6.13 -5.11 28.23
CA VAL A 37 -5.66 -3.73 28.17
C VAL A 37 -6.48 -2.86 29.10
N THR A 38 -5.82 -2.08 29.95
CA THR A 38 -6.45 -1.15 30.89
C THR A 38 -5.86 0.26 30.82
N SER A 39 -6.66 1.24 31.15
CA SER A 39 -6.24 2.63 31.39
C SER A 39 -6.85 3.16 32.68
N SER A 40 -6.65 4.46 32.96
CA SER A 40 -7.36 5.16 34.04
C SER A 40 -8.90 5.12 33.90
N ASN A 41 -9.42 4.83 32.70
CA ASN A 41 -10.86 4.71 32.44
C ASN A 41 -11.39 3.27 32.63
N GLY A 42 -10.52 2.32 32.98
CA GLY A 42 -10.85 0.89 33.05
C GLY A 42 -10.42 0.13 31.80
N PRO A 43 -11.09 -0.99 31.46
CA PRO A 43 -10.75 -1.78 30.28
C PRO A 43 -10.92 -1.01 28.97
N GLU A 44 -9.94 -1.11 28.07
CA GLU A 44 -9.94 -0.39 26.80
C GLU A 44 -10.44 -1.28 25.66
N ALA A 45 -11.67 -1.03 25.20
CA ALA A 45 -12.26 -1.75 24.07
C ALA A 45 -11.91 -1.10 22.72
N GLY A 46 -11.76 -1.92 21.68
CA GLY A 46 -11.49 -1.46 20.33
C GLY A 46 -10.13 -0.78 20.17
N VAL A 47 -9.11 -1.27 20.88
CA VAL A 47 -7.72 -0.81 20.73
C VAL A 47 -6.87 -1.93 20.11
N TRP A 48 -5.85 -1.56 19.37
CA TRP A 48 -4.94 -2.50 18.70
C TRP A 48 -3.87 -2.96 19.68
N VAL A 49 -3.73 -4.28 19.80
CA VAL A 49 -2.57 -4.91 20.45
C VAL A 49 -1.66 -5.41 19.35
N ILE A 50 -0.43 -4.92 19.37
CA ILE A 50 0.56 -5.08 18.30
C ILE A 50 1.73 -5.86 18.88
N ALA A 51 2.02 -7.03 18.31
CA ALA A 51 3.18 -7.85 18.64
C ALA A 51 4.18 -7.76 17.49
N GLU A 52 5.38 -7.26 17.76
CA GLU A 52 6.45 -7.09 16.77
C GLU A 52 7.69 -7.89 17.13
N THR A 53 8.37 -8.47 16.14
CA THR A 53 9.64 -9.18 16.33
C THR A 53 10.59 -8.98 15.15
N THR A 54 11.89 -9.02 15.44
CA THR A 54 12.99 -9.09 14.47
C THR A 54 13.76 -10.41 14.57
N ASP A 55 13.26 -11.37 15.35
CA ASP A 55 13.92 -12.68 15.55
C ASP A 55 13.64 -13.66 14.39
N LEU A 56 12.66 -13.33 13.54
CA LEU A 56 12.35 -14.06 12.32
C LEU A 56 13.19 -13.55 11.14
N PRO A 57 13.31 -14.32 10.03
CA PRO A 57 14.12 -13.90 8.88
C PRO A 57 13.75 -12.52 8.31
N THR A 58 12.47 -12.15 8.43
CA THR A 58 11.96 -10.82 8.11
C THR A 58 11.24 -10.24 9.33
N LYS A 59 11.38 -8.93 9.56
CA LYS A 59 10.63 -8.24 10.61
C LYS A 59 9.14 -8.52 10.45
N PHE A 60 8.53 -8.96 11.54
CA PHE A 60 7.16 -9.44 11.55
C PHE A 60 6.33 -8.68 12.58
N ILE A 61 5.10 -8.34 12.20
CA ILE A 61 4.12 -7.69 13.07
C ILE A 61 2.82 -8.47 12.98
N LYS A 62 2.21 -8.78 14.13
CA LYS A 62 0.83 -9.25 14.20
C LYS A 62 0.00 -8.36 15.09
N THR A 63 -1.13 -7.91 14.56
CA THR A 63 -2.03 -6.97 15.22
C THR A 63 -3.42 -7.56 15.36
N VAL A 64 -3.98 -7.42 16.57
CA VAL A 64 -5.36 -7.80 16.91
C VAL A 64 -6.07 -6.63 17.58
N VAL A 65 -7.38 -6.76 17.79
CA VAL A 65 -8.18 -5.74 18.44
C VAL A 65 -8.82 -6.26 19.73
N THR A 66 -8.83 -5.45 20.79
CA THR A 66 -9.46 -5.82 22.06
C THR A 66 -10.99 -5.89 21.98
N GLY A 67 -11.58 -6.82 22.73
CA GLY A 67 -13.02 -6.95 22.93
C GLY A 67 -13.61 -5.90 23.88
N ASP A 68 -14.91 -6.04 24.21
CA ASP A 68 -15.64 -5.09 25.08
C ASP A 68 -15.07 -4.97 26.50
N ASP A 69 -14.43 -6.01 27.00
CA ASP A 69 -13.80 -6.07 28.31
C ASP A 69 -12.28 -5.85 28.25
N GLY A 70 -11.78 -5.29 27.15
CA GLY A 70 -10.35 -4.99 26.95
C GLY A 70 -9.49 -6.23 26.72
N ARG A 71 -10.06 -7.44 26.67
CA ARG A 71 -9.29 -8.66 26.45
C ARG A 71 -8.86 -8.82 25.00
N TYR A 72 -7.71 -9.44 24.81
CA TYR A 72 -7.17 -9.76 23.49
C TYR A 72 -6.55 -11.16 23.47
N LEU A 73 -6.39 -11.67 22.26
CA LEU A 73 -5.66 -12.89 21.94
C LEU A 73 -4.94 -12.66 20.62
N VAL A 74 -3.63 -12.84 20.60
CA VAL A 74 -2.79 -12.83 19.39
C VAL A 74 -2.53 -14.28 18.97
N PRO A 75 -3.19 -14.78 17.92
CA PRO A 75 -3.13 -16.19 17.54
C PRO A 75 -1.94 -16.48 16.61
N ASP A 76 -1.60 -17.77 16.48
CA ASP A 76 -0.72 -18.31 15.44
C ASP A 76 0.61 -17.53 15.29
N LEU A 77 1.26 -17.27 16.41
CA LEU A 77 2.57 -16.63 16.43
C LEU A 77 3.67 -17.70 16.22
N PRO A 78 4.61 -17.47 15.29
CA PRO A 78 5.87 -18.22 15.27
C PRO A 78 6.58 -18.18 16.63
N GLU A 79 7.41 -19.18 16.91
CA GLU A 79 8.27 -19.19 18.10
C GLU A 79 9.35 -18.11 17.97
N ALA A 80 9.22 -17.04 18.75
CA ALA A 80 10.11 -15.88 18.79
C ALA A 80 9.83 -15.04 20.05
N SER A 81 10.72 -14.10 20.37
CA SER A 81 10.44 -13.07 21.36
C SER A 81 9.73 -11.90 20.69
N TYR A 82 8.69 -11.37 21.32
CA TYR A 82 7.89 -10.25 20.80
C TYR A 82 7.93 -9.06 21.73
N THR A 83 7.99 -7.85 21.15
CA THR A 83 7.60 -6.63 21.84
C THR A 83 6.11 -6.41 21.61
N VAL A 84 5.32 -6.49 22.68
CA VAL A 84 3.86 -6.32 22.65
C VAL A 84 3.49 -4.96 23.22
N TRP A 85 2.73 -4.18 22.47
CA TRP A 85 2.31 -2.82 22.85
C TRP A 85 0.91 -2.48 22.32
N VAL A 86 0.36 -1.35 22.77
CA VAL A 86 -1.01 -0.94 22.50
C VAL A 86 -1.05 0.39 21.77
N ARG A 87 -1.88 0.45 20.73
CA ARG A 87 -2.32 1.69 20.09
C ARG A 87 -3.85 1.79 20.16
N GLY A 88 -4.39 2.97 20.42
CA GLY A 88 -5.84 3.19 20.35
C GLY A 88 -6.21 4.66 20.31
N TYR A 89 -7.15 5.03 19.45
CA TYR A 89 -7.54 6.44 19.29
C TYR A 89 -8.04 7.05 20.61
N GLY A 90 -7.58 8.25 20.93
CA GLY A 90 -7.81 8.90 22.23
C GLY A 90 -6.79 8.51 23.32
N LEU A 91 -5.81 7.68 23.00
CA LEU A 91 -4.75 7.24 23.89
C LEU A 91 -3.39 7.64 23.34
N LEU A 92 -2.36 7.58 24.19
CA LEU A 92 -0.96 7.53 23.77
C LEU A 92 -0.59 6.07 23.47
N ASP A 93 0.36 5.85 22.57
CA ASP A 93 0.96 4.52 22.42
C ASP A 93 1.57 4.06 23.75
N SER A 94 1.36 2.79 24.13
CA SER A 94 1.93 2.25 25.36
C SER A 94 3.43 1.99 25.20
N ALA A 95 4.12 1.80 26.32
CA ALA A 95 5.42 1.14 26.30
C ALA A 95 5.25 -0.33 25.83
N GLY A 96 6.30 -0.87 25.22
CA GLY A 96 6.36 -2.28 24.84
C GLY A 96 6.73 -3.19 26.01
N VAL A 97 6.15 -4.37 26.04
CA VAL A 97 6.44 -5.45 26.99
C VAL A 97 6.92 -6.67 26.22
N THR A 98 8.04 -7.25 26.64
CA THR A 98 8.54 -8.50 26.06
C THR A 98 7.64 -9.68 26.44
N ALA A 99 7.28 -10.51 25.47
CA ALA A 99 6.43 -11.68 25.65
C ALA A 99 6.74 -12.78 24.61
N GLU A 100 6.40 -14.01 24.95
CA GLU A 100 6.55 -15.19 24.08
C GLU A 100 5.20 -15.90 23.87
N PRO A 101 5.02 -16.65 22.76
CA PRO A 101 3.85 -17.49 22.52
C PRO A 101 3.43 -18.32 23.74
N GLY A 102 2.19 -18.13 24.23
CA GLY A 102 1.65 -18.80 25.42
C GLY A 102 1.59 -17.91 26.68
N ASP A 103 2.23 -16.74 26.65
CA ASP A 103 2.18 -15.80 27.77
C ASP A 103 0.80 -15.15 27.95
N THR A 104 0.54 -14.73 29.19
CA THR A 104 -0.59 -13.87 29.53
C THR A 104 -0.06 -12.53 30.05
N VAL A 105 -0.29 -11.46 29.31
CA VAL A 105 0.30 -10.13 29.55
C VAL A 105 -0.78 -9.09 29.79
N ALA A 106 -0.78 -8.49 30.99
CA ALA A 106 -1.56 -7.29 31.25
C ALA A 106 -0.83 -6.08 30.65
N LEU A 107 -1.54 -5.26 29.88
CA LEU A 107 -1.01 -4.07 29.23
C LEU A 107 -1.72 -2.82 29.76
N ASP A 108 -0.94 -1.84 30.20
CA ASP A 108 -1.46 -0.55 30.63
C ASP A 108 -1.20 0.51 29.56
N VAL A 109 -2.19 1.36 29.33
CA VAL A 109 -2.12 2.43 28.33
C VAL A 109 -2.61 3.75 28.92
N THR A 110 -2.05 4.86 28.43
CA THR A 110 -2.34 6.21 28.96
C THR A 110 -3.38 6.92 28.10
N VAL A 111 -4.40 7.47 28.74
CA VAL A 111 -5.38 8.36 28.08
C VAL A 111 -4.68 9.65 27.68
N ALA A 112 -4.82 10.05 26.41
CA ALA A 112 -4.21 11.27 25.92
C ALA A 112 -4.79 12.49 26.66
N ALA A 113 -3.93 13.38 27.13
CA ALA A 113 -4.34 14.55 27.93
C ALA A 113 -4.99 15.64 27.09
N THR A 114 -4.59 15.76 25.81
CA THR A 114 -5.09 16.78 24.89
C THR A 114 -5.52 16.17 23.55
N PRO A 115 -6.39 16.85 22.78
CA PRO A 115 -6.72 16.43 21.43
C PRO A 115 -5.51 16.34 20.49
N VAL A 116 -4.50 17.20 20.69
CA VAL A 116 -3.25 17.20 19.91
C VAL A 116 -2.45 15.93 20.17
N ASP A 117 -2.35 15.51 21.43
CA ASP A 117 -1.66 14.27 21.80
C ASP A 117 -2.40 13.05 21.25
N ALA A 118 -3.73 13.03 21.37
CA ALA A 118 -4.57 11.95 20.85
C ALA A 118 -4.43 11.79 19.32
N ALA A 119 -4.31 12.90 18.60
CA ALA A 119 -4.26 12.91 17.15
C ALA A 119 -2.92 12.43 16.56
N GLN A 120 -1.84 12.35 17.36
CA GLN A 120 -0.52 11.95 16.87
C GLN A 120 -0.52 10.58 16.19
N ILE A 121 -1.38 9.68 16.66
CA ILE A 121 -1.54 8.31 16.14
C ILE A 121 -2.68 8.16 15.12
N TYR A 122 -3.37 9.25 14.77
CA TYR A 122 -4.45 9.17 13.80
C TYR A 122 -3.91 8.87 12.39
N PRO A 123 -4.67 8.12 11.57
CA PRO A 123 -4.25 7.78 10.22
C PRO A 123 -3.95 9.01 9.37
N ALA A 124 -3.00 8.88 8.45
CA ALA A 124 -2.59 9.98 7.58
C ALA A 124 -3.75 10.58 6.76
N ASN A 125 -4.73 9.78 6.34
CA ASN A 125 -5.89 10.32 5.61
C ASN A 125 -6.76 11.27 6.45
N TYR A 126 -6.78 11.13 7.79
CA TYR A 126 -7.46 12.09 8.67
C TYR A 126 -6.69 13.40 8.74
N TRP A 127 -5.36 13.35 8.89
CA TRP A 127 -4.55 14.57 8.82
C TRP A 127 -4.67 15.27 7.48
N TYR A 128 -4.69 14.51 6.38
CA TYR A 128 -4.90 15.03 5.04
C TYR A 128 -6.30 15.63 4.83
N SER A 129 -7.32 15.21 5.60
CA SER A 129 -8.66 15.79 5.51
C SER A 129 -8.74 17.26 5.94
N LEU A 130 -7.68 17.78 6.60
CA LEU A 130 -7.57 19.20 6.94
C LEU A 130 -7.07 20.05 5.76
N ILE A 131 -6.71 19.46 4.63
CA ILE A 131 -6.30 20.23 3.45
C ILE A 131 -7.52 20.94 2.84
N GLU A 132 -7.33 22.18 2.39
CA GLU A 132 -8.39 22.98 1.78
C GLU A 132 -8.03 23.33 0.33
N PRO A 133 -8.56 22.58 -0.65
CA PRO A 133 -8.47 22.96 -2.06
C PRO A 133 -9.10 24.35 -2.31
N PRO A 134 -8.67 25.09 -3.34
CA PRO A 134 -9.34 26.32 -3.77
C PRO A 134 -10.84 26.10 -3.96
N ALA A 135 -11.67 27.06 -3.59
CA ALA A 135 -13.12 26.93 -3.69
C ALA A 135 -13.57 26.77 -5.15
N SER A 136 -14.69 26.09 -5.38
CA SER A 136 -15.22 25.88 -6.74
C SER A 136 -15.51 27.19 -7.48
N SER A 137 -15.84 28.27 -6.76
CA SER A 137 -16.05 29.61 -7.31
C SER A 137 -14.79 30.31 -7.80
N GLU A 138 -13.59 29.78 -7.49
CA GLU A 138 -12.33 30.34 -7.96
C GLU A 138 -11.95 29.85 -9.37
N PHE A 139 -12.70 28.90 -9.93
CA PHE A 139 -12.46 28.36 -11.27
C PHE A 139 -13.31 29.06 -12.33
N PRO A 140 -12.85 29.17 -13.59
CA PRO A 140 -11.65 28.54 -14.15
C PRO A 140 -10.33 29.19 -13.71
N GLY A 141 -9.23 28.45 -13.82
CA GLY A 141 -7.89 28.98 -13.65
C GLY A 141 -7.57 30.05 -14.68
N THR A 142 -6.85 31.09 -14.27
CA THR A 142 -6.52 32.25 -15.11
C THR A 142 -5.00 32.49 -15.23
N GLY A 143 -4.19 31.56 -14.72
CA GLY A 143 -2.73 31.62 -14.77
C GLY A 143 -2.12 32.53 -13.70
N ASP A 144 -0.79 32.67 -13.75
CA ASP A 144 0.00 33.36 -12.73
C ASP A 144 -0.34 34.86 -12.62
N ASP A 145 -0.70 35.51 -13.74
CA ASP A 145 -1.13 36.91 -13.79
C ASP A 145 -2.58 37.13 -13.28
N GLY A 146 -3.29 36.05 -12.95
CA GLY A 146 -4.67 36.05 -12.48
C GLY A 146 -4.83 35.50 -11.07
N ASN A 147 -5.67 34.48 -10.91
CA ASN A 147 -5.91 33.78 -9.64
C ASN A 147 -4.79 32.78 -9.26
N GLY A 148 -3.72 32.68 -10.05
CA GLY A 148 -2.60 31.78 -9.80
C GLY A 148 -2.90 30.29 -10.00
N ILE A 149 -4.14 29.93 -10.38
CA ILE A 149 -4.50 28.56 -10.75
C ILE A 149 -4.17 28.36 -12.22
N ALA A 150 -3.53 27.24 -12.56
CA ALA A 150 -3.17 26.91 -13.94
C ALA A 150 -4.39 27.01 -14.87
N ALA A 151 -4.22 27.72 -16.00
CA ALA A 151 -5.31 27.99 -16.95
C ALA A 151 -5.91 26.72 -17.60
N THR A 152 -5.27 25.57 -17.46
CA THR A 152 -5.79 24.27 -17.89
C THR A 152 -6.83 23.67 -16.94
N LEU A 153 -6.89 24.15 -15.69
CA LEU A 153 -7.85 23.70 -14.68
C LEU A 153 -9.12 24.56 -14.77
N GLN A 154 -10.16 23.99 -15.37
CA GLN A 154 -11.46 24.62 -15.56
C GLN A 154 -12.43 24.40 -14.39
N HIS A 155 -12.23 23.34 -13.60
CA HIS A 155 -13.08 22.99 -12.47
C HIS A 155 -12.26 22.45 -11.27
N GLN A 156 -12.82 22.56 -10.06
CA GLN A 156 -12.17 22.14 -8.81
C GLN A 156 -11.83 20.64 -8.81
N GLU A 157 -12.64 19.81 -9.47
CA GLU A 157 -12.41 18.37 -9.55
C GLU A 157 -11.10 18.04 -10.26
N GLN A 158 -10.67 18.88 -11.21
CA GLN A 158 -9.38 18.72 -11.89
C GLN A 158 -8.21 19.09 -10.96
N TRP A 159 -8.39 20.06 -10.06
CA TRP A 159 -7.43 20.32 -8.99
C TRP A 159 -7.32 19.12 -8.04
N VAL A 160 -8.45 18.57 -7.61
CA VAL A 160 -8.49 17.36 -6.78
C VAL A 160 -7.85 16.16 -7.50
N ASP A 161 -8.05 16.03 -8.80
CA ASP A 161 -7.41 15.01 -9.64
C ASP A 161 -5.89 15.13 -9.62
N VAL A 162 -5.34 16.33 -9.79
CA VAL A 162 -3.88 16.57 -9.68
C VAL A 162 -3.38 16.17 -8.28
N GLN A 163 -4.12 16.47 -7.20
CA GLN A 163 -3.71 16.02 -5.86
C GLN A 163 -3.73 14.50 -5.71
N LYS A 164 -4.78 13.84 -6.18
CA LYS A 164 -4.93 12.38 -6.03
C LYS A 164 -3.94 11.62 -6.91
N GLN A 165 -3.91 11.91 -8.21
CA GLN A 165 -3.06 11.20 -9.16
C GLN A 165 -1.61 11.69 -9.16
N GLY A 166 -1.39 12.98 -8.87
CA GLY A 166 -0.06 13.58 -8.90
C GLY A 166 0.71 13.46 -7.59
N CYS A 167 0.02 13.34 -6.45
CA CYS A 167 0.66 13.26 -5.14
C CYS A 167 0.28 11.98 -4.37
N MET A 168 -1.02 11.72 -4.14
CA MET A 168 -1.44 10.58 -3.30
C MET A 168 -1.10 9.22 -3.90
N LEU A 169 -0.93 9.13 -5.22
CA LEU A 169 -0.48 7.92 -5.89
C LEU A 169 0.86 7.39 -5.34
N CYS A 170 1.76 8.28 -4.90
CA CYS A 170 3.09 7.92 -4.41
C CYS A 170 3.33 8.32 -2.94
N HIS A 171 2.48 9.17 -2.36
CA HIS A 171 2.70 9.73 -1.03
C HIS A 171 1.49 9.55 -0.13
N GLN A 172 1.75 9.03 1.06
CA GLN A 172 0.79 9.09 2.17
C GLN A 172 0.80 10.50 2.80
N LEU A 173 0.16 11.46 2.13
CA LEU A 173 0.32 12.90 2.38
C LEU A 173 0.17 13.34 3.85
N GLY A 174 -0.76 12.78 4.62
CA GLY A 174 -0.94 13.17 6.03
C GLY A 174 0.01 12.52 7.03
N ASN A 175 1.08 11.85 6.57
CA ASN A 175 2.15 11.42 7.46
C ASN A 175 2.82 12.61 8.14
N ARG A 176 3.30 12.41 9.38
CA ARG A 176 3.98 13.45 10.18
C ARG A 176 5.08 14.15 9.38
N ILE A 177 5.97 13.38 8.75
CA ILE A 177 7.11 13.90 7.98
C ILE A 177 6.70 14.79 6.79
N ILE A 178 5.47 14.66 6.31
CA ILE A 178 4.93 15.46 5.19
C ILE A 178 4.10 16.63 5.72
N ARG A 179 3.20 16.41 6.70
CA ARG A 179 2.32 17.48 7.19
C ARG A 179 3.06 18.51 8.06
N GLU A 180 4.15 18.11 8.73
CA GLU A 180 4.99 18.95 9.57
C GLU A 180 6.33 19.27 8.89
N ILE A 181 6.97 20.36 9.31
CA ILE A 181 8.27 20.81 8.83
C ILE A 181 9.19 20.97 10.04
N ASP A 182 10.02 19.95 10.32
CA ASP A 182 10.87 19.92 11.52
C ASP A 182 12.00 20.97 11.47
N ASN A 183 12.46 21.33 10.26
CA ASN A 183 13.61 22.21 10.01
C ASN A 183 13.19 23.56 9.41
N LEU A 184 12.04 24.10 9.83
CA LEU A 184 11.48 25.34 9.29
C LEU A 184 12.44 26.53 9.44
N GLU A 185 13.29 26.52 10.47
CA GLU A 185 14.30 27.56 10.73
C GLU A 185 15.35 27.73 9.62
N GLN A 186 15.45 26.76 8.70
CA GLN A 186 16.36 26.80 7.55
C GLN A 186 15.75 27.53 6.35
N PHE A 187 14.49 27.97 6.44
CA PHE A 187 13.75 28.57 5.35
C PHE A 187 13.11 29.90 5.77
N ASP A 188 12.91 30.79 4.81
CA ASP A 188 12.28 32.09 5.04
C ASP A 188 10.79 31.97 5.40
N SER A 189 10.14 30.86 5.02
CA SER A 189 8.71 30.59 5.27
C SER A 189 8.35 29.12 5.06
N THR A 190 7.17 28.73 5.54
CA THR A 190 6.59 27.39 5.27
C THR A 190 6.42 27.14 3.77
N LEU A 191 6.06 28.17 3.00
CA LEU A 191 5.96 28.08 1.54
C LEU A 191 7.30 27.77 0.89
N ALA A 192 8.38 28.46 1.30
CA ALA A 192 9.73 28.20 0.80
C ALA A 192 10.21 26.78 1.16
N ALA A 193 9.89 26.31 2.36
CA ALA A 193 10.18 24.94 2.78
C ALA A 193 9.43 23.89 1.92
N TRP A 194 8.15 24.12 1.61
CA TRP A 194 7.39 23.27 0.69
C TRP A 194 7.93 23.29 -0.73
N ASP A 195 8.32 24.46 -1.23
CA ASP A 195 8.90 24.62 -2.56
C ASP A 195 10.20 23.82 -2.69
N HIS A 196 11.05 23.88 -1.67
CA HIS A 196 12.28 23.10 -1.59
C HIS A 196 11.99 21.59 -1.48
N ARG A 197 11.00 21.18 -0.67
CA ARG A 197 10.62 19.78 -0.48
C ARG A 197 10.23 19.08 -1.77
N VAL A 198 9.43 19.72 -2.63
CA VAL A 198 8.99 19.12 -3.91
C VAL A 198 10.10 19.07 -4.97
N GLN A 199 11.32 19.48 -4.63
CA GLN A 199 12.50 19.39 -5.48
C GLN A 199 13.49 18.31 -5.03
N MET A 200 13.30 17.73 -3.84
CA MET A 200 14.26 16.79 -3.24
C MET A 200 14.29 15.44 -3.96
N GLY A 201 15.50 14.87 -4.06
CA GLY A 201 15.77 13.51 -4.54
C GLY A 201 15.53 13.30 -6.04
N GLN A 202 15.76 12.07 -6.50
CA GLN A 202 15.68 11.70 -7.94
C GLN A 202 14.29 11.94 -8.56
N ARG A 203 13.24 11.99 -7.74
CA ARG A 203 11.86 12.28 -8.17
C ARG A 203 11.51 13.78 -8.11
N GLY A 204 12.43 14.63 -7.66
CA GLY A 204 12.22 16.07 -7.48
C GLY A 204 11.76 16.80 -8.74
N SER A 205 12.32 16.46 -9.91
CA SER A 205 11.88 17.04 -11.19
C SER A 205 10.43 16.71 -11.50
N GLN A 206 9.98 15.48 -11.22
CA GLN A 206 8.60 15.07 -11.42
C GLN A 206 7.66 15.74 -10.42
N MET A 207 8.02 15.76 -9.14
CA MET A 207 7.23 16.44 -8.10
C MET A 207 7.09 17.94 -8.40
N THR A 208 8.15 18.58 -8.88
CA THR A 208 8.12 19.97 -9.38
C THR A 208 7.18 20.16 -10.56
N ASN A 209 7.19 19.26 -11.53
CA ASN A 209 6.27 19.31 -12.67
C ASN A 209 4.81 19.14 -12.24
N VAL A 210 4.54 18.25 -11.27
CA VAL A 210 3.19 18.11 -10.69
C VAL A 210 2.78 19.40 -9.97
N MET A 211 3.67 20.01 -9.19
CA MET A 211 3.35 21.28 -8.52
C MET A 211 3.01 22.39 -9.52
N ASN A 212 3.71 22.44 -10.65
CA ASN A 212 3.42 23.41 -11.72
C ASN A 212 2.05 23.20 -12.37
N ARG A 213 1.48 21.97 -12.36
CA ARG A 213 0.13 21.70 -12.89
C ARG A 213 -0.99 22.37 -12.09
N PHE A 214 -0.74 22.74 -10.84
CA PHE A 214 -1.68 23.53 -10.04
C PHE A 214 -1.67 25.01 -10.41
N GLY A 215 -0.56 25.52 -10.95
CA GLY A 215 -0.13 26.90 -10.74
C GLY A 215 0.70 26.97 -9.47
N ARG A 216 2.03 27.01 -9.64
CA ARG A 216 3.01 26.59 -8.61
C ARG A 216 2.79 27.29 -7.28
N GLN A 217 2.72 28.61 -7.29
CA GLN A 217 2.56 29.40 -6.06
C GLN A 217 1.24 29.11 -5.36
N ARG A 218 0.13 28.97 -6.10
CA ARG A 218 -1.19 28.66 -5.54
C ARG A 218 -1.22 27.27 -4.90
N GLY A 219 -0.59 26.29 -5.55
CA GLY A 219 -0.46 24.93 -5.02
C GLY A 219 0.39 24.88 -3.75
N LEU A 220 1.56 25.52 -3.76
CA LEU A 220 2.44 25.59 -2.60
C LEU A 220 1.78 26.28 -1.41
N GLN A 221 1.04 27.37 -1.64
CA GLN A 221 0.33 28.08 -0.58
C GLN A 221 -0.67 27.17 0.14
N MET A 222 -1.45 26.36 -0.60
CA MET A 222 -2.40 25.41 -0.01
C MET A 222 -1.71 24.42 0.96
N PHE A 223 -0.56 23.86 0.56
CA PHE A 223 0.19 22.94 1.42
C PHE A 223 0.87 23.65 2.60
N ALA A 224 1.38 24.86 2.39
CA ALA A 224 1.95 25.68 3.45
C ALA A 224 0.89 26.05 4.51
N ASP A 225 -0.27 26.56 4.09
CA ASP A 225 -1.39 26.90 4.98
C ASP A 225 -1.85 25.67 5.78
N TRP A 226 -1.91 24.51 5.13
CA TRP A 226 -2.26 23.25 5.79
C TRP A 226 -1.27 22.88 6.90
N SER A 227 0.04 22.95 6.62
CA SER A 227 1.09 22.72 7.63
C SER A 227 1.06 23.75 8.76
N GLU A 228 0.85 25.04 8.45
CA GLU A 228 0.78 26.11 9.45
C GLU A 228 -0.40 25.94 10.39
N ARG A 229 -1.58 25.56 9.87
CA ARG A 229 -2.75 25.28 10.72
C ARG A 229 -2.50 24.11 11.67
N ILE A 230 -1.86 23.05 11.18
CA ILE A 230 -1.48 21.91 12.03
C ILE A 230 -0.50 22.36 13.11
N ALA A 231 0.52 23.13 12.76
CA ALA A 231 1.48 23.70 13.73
C ALA A 231 0.81 24.62 14.76
N ALA A 232 -0.26 25.33 14.36
CA ALA A 232 -1.08 26.16 15.23
C ALA A 232 -2.06 25.35 16.12
N GLY A 233 -2.06 24.01 16.04
CA GLY A 233 -2.84 23.12 16.90
C GLY A 233 -4.14 22.60 16.27
N ALA A 234 -4.34 22.76 14.95
CA ALA A 234 -5.46 22.12 14.27
C ALA A 234 -5.31 20.60 14.32
N VAL A 235 -6.39 19.91 14.70
CA VAL A 235 -6.46 18.45 14.73
C VAL A 235 -7.65 17.98 13.88
N PRO A 236 -7.53 16.84 13.18
CA PRO A 236 -8.65 16.31 12.44
C PRO A 236 -9.71 15.72 13.39
N PRO A 237 -10.93 15.45 12.89
CA PRO A 237 -11.94 14.74 13.66
C PRO A 237 -11.39 13.42 14.21
N ALA A 238 -11.79 13.04 15.42
CA ALA A 238 -11.37 11.77 16.00
C ALA A 238 -11.94 10.60 15.17
N PRO A 239 -11.09 9.69 14.66
CA PRO A 239 -11.55 8.46 14.00
C PRO A 239 -12.29 7.55 14.99
N PRO A 240 -13.28 6.78 14.52
CA PRO A 240 -13.94 5.78 15.35
C PRO A 240 -12.95 4.64 15.69
N ARG A 241 -13.09 4.07 16.89
CA ARG A 241 -12.44 2.81 17.24
C ARG A 241 -13.20 1.63 16.62
N PRO A 242 -12.53 0.51 16.28
CA PRO A 242 -13.20 -0.69 15.79
C PRO A 242 -14.27 -1.20 16.77
N ALA A 243 -15.42 -1.60 16.24
CA ALA A 243 -16.53 -2.15 17.00
C ALA A 243 -17.18 -3.35 16.31
N GLY A 244 -17.88 -4.17 17.08
CA GLY A 244 -18.58 -5.35 16.55
C GLY A 244 -17.62 -6.28 15.78
N ALA A 245 -18.00 -6.62 14.55
CA ALA A 245 -17.24 -7.55 13.71
C ALA A 245 -15.85 -7.03 13.29
N GLU A 246 -15.62 -5.72 13.30
CA GLU A 246 -14.32 -5.12 12.96
C GLU A 246 -13.21 -5.56 13.93
N ARG A 247 -13.58 -5.95 15.16
CA ARG A 247 -12.63 -6.43 16.17
C ARG A 247 -12.13 -7.84 15.93
N ASN A 248 -12.72 -8.57 14.98
CA ASN A 248 -12.30 -9.92 14.61
C ASN A 248 -11.15 -9.93 13.58
N VAL A 249 -10.68 -8.75 13.14
CA VAL A 249 -9.60 -8.63 12.18
C VAL A 249 -8.26 -8.94 12.86
N VAL A 250 -7.50 -9.84 12.25
CA VAL A 250 -6.10 -10.14 12.60
C VAL A 250 -5.26 -9.78 11.39
N ILE A 251 -4.25 -8.93 11.59
CA ILE A 251 -3.35 -8.48 10.53
C ILE A 251 -1.98 -9.06 10.80
N SER A 252 -1.40 -9.77 9.83
CA SER A 252 0.01 -10.14 9.84
C SER A 252 0.73 -9.32 8.78
N MET A 253 1.88 -8.75 9.12
CA MET A 253 2.66 -7.88 8.26
C MET A 253 4.13 -8.32 8.29
N TRP A 254 4.77 -8.26 7.13
CA TRP A 254 6.19 -8.54 6.96
C TRP A 254 6.86 -7.34 6.29
N GLU A 255 8.05 -6.97 6.76
CA GLU A 255 8.89 -5.96 6.13
C GLU A 255 9.70 -6.58 4.98
N TRP A 256 9.01 -6.98 3.92
CA TRP A 256 9.58 -7.66 2.75
C TRP A 256 10.19 -6.74 1.69
N GLY A 257 10.47 -5.49 2.06
CA GLY A 257 11.24 -4.52 1.28
C GLY A 257 12.17 -3.72 2.18
N THR A 258 13.09 -2.97 1.58
CA THR A 258 14.06 -2.12 2.26
C THR A 258 13.63 -0.65 2.28
N GLU A 259 14.40 0.20 2.96
CA GLU A 259 14.25 1.66 3.01
C GLU A 259 14.31 2.36 1.63
N ILE A 260 14.75 1.63 0.63
CA ILE A 260 15.12 2.06 -0.71
C ILE A 260 14.25 1.34 -1.76
N ASP A 261 13.39 0.42 -1.37
CA ASP A 261 12.58 -0.33 -2.33
C ASP A 261 11.31 0.40 -2.72
N TYR A 262 10.91 0.22 -3.98
CA TYR A 262 9.60 0.64 -4.48
C TYR A 262 8.87 -0.57 -5.06
N ILE A 263 8.32 -1.39 -4.16
CA ILE A 263 7.46 -2.52 -4.51
C ILE A 263 6.01 -2.00 -4.56
N HIS A 264 5.44 -1.87 -5.75
CA HIS A 264 4.12 -1.24 -5.93
C HIS A 264 3.04 -2.15 -6.51
N ASP A 265 3.42 -3.28 -7.13
CA ASP A 265 2.50 -4.31 -7.61
C ASP A 265 2.88 -5.69 -7.07
N GLU A 266 1.90 -6.53 -6.79
CA GLU A 266 2.09 -7.90 -6.28
C GLU A 266 1.09 -8.91 -6.86
N VAL A 267 1.44 -10.19 -6.76
CA VAL A 267 0.56 -11.33 -7.06
C VAL A 267 0.80 -12.47 -6.09
N ALA A 268 -0.29 -13.05 -5.60
CA ALA A 268 -0.25 -14.21 -4.69
C ALA A 268 -0.63 -15.52 -5.37
N THR A 269 -1.36 -15.50 -6.49
CA THR A 269 -1.82 -16.70 -7.22
C THR A 269 -2.41 -16.30 -8.57
N ASP A 270 -2.64 -17.26 -9.47
CA ASP A 270 -3.50 -17.04 -10.64
C ASP A 270 -4.91 -16.64 -10.17
N LYS A 271 -5.39 -15.48 -10.65
CA LYS A 271 -6.71 -14.93 -10.29
C LYS A 271 -7.87 -15.81 -10.78
N ARG A 272 -7.65 -16.64 -11.80
CA ARG A 272 -8.63 -17.58 -12.37
C ARG A 272 -8.76 -18.85 -11.53
N ASN A 273 -7.70 -19.22 -10.80
CA ASN A 273 -7.70 -20.35 -9.89
C ASN A 273 -6.78 -20.08 -8.68
N PRO A 274 -7.33 -19.68 -7.52
CA PRO A 274 -6.53 -19.31 -6.36
C PRO A 274 -5.82 -20.48 -5.67
N ARG A 275 -6.01 -21.72 -6.16
CA ARG A 275 -5.30 -22.90 -5.64
C ARG A 275 -3.93 -23.13 -6.27
N VAL A 276 -3.59 -22.41 -7.34
CA VAL A 276 -2.31 -22.59 -8.06
C VAL A 276 -1.11 -22.37 -7.14
N ASN A 277 -1.18 -21.36 -6.26
CA ASN A 277 -0.11 -21.02 -5.33
C ASN A 277 -0.59 -20.99 -3.88
N ALA A 278 -1.43 -21.96 -3.51
CA ALA A 278 -1.92 -22.07 -2.14
C ALA A 278 -0.75 -22.26 -1.14
N ASN A 279 -0.67 -21.37 -0.14
CA ASN A 279 0.42 -21.29 0.83
C ASN A 279 1.82 -21.06 0.21
N GLY A 280 1.89 -20.65 -1.04
CA GLY A 280 3.15 -20.32 -1.70
C GLY A 280 3.57 -18.87 -1.45
N PRO A 281 4.74 -18.47 -1.96
CA PRO A 281 5.24 -17.11 -1.85
C PRO A 281 4.33 -16.10 -2.54
N VAL A 282 4.26 -14.89 -1.99
CA VAL A 282 3.75 -13.70 -2.66
C VAL A 282 4.88 -13.06 -3.43
N TYR A 283 4.61 -12.65 -4.67
CA TYR A 283 5.61 -12.07 -5.57
C TYR A 283 5.27 -10.60 -5.84
N GLY A 284 6.21 -9.71 -5.55
CA GLY A 284 6.16 -8.30 -5.89
C GLY A 284 7.23 -7.94 -6.93
N VAL A 285 7.07 -6.80 -7.59
CA VAL A 285 8.15 -6.24 -8.44
C VAL A 285 8.68 -4.97 -7.82
N ASN A 286 9.99 -4.94 -7.59
CA ASN A 286 10.71 -3.78 -7.10
C ASN A 286 11.13 -2.93 -8.29
N ILE A 287 10.30 -1.94 -8.64
CA ILE A 287 10.50 -1.16 -9.86
C ILE A 287 11.76 -0.29 -9.82
N SER A 288 12.23 0.08 -8.62
CA SER A 288 13.35 1.02 -8.46
C SER A 288 14.73 0.38 -8.47
N ASN A 289 14.80 -0.95 -8.27
CA ASN A 289 16.05 -1.70 -8.11
C ASN A 289 16.18 -2.90 -9.08
N ASP A 290 15.24 -3.08 -10.01
CA ASP A 290 15.21 -4.18 -10.98
C ASP A 290 15.14 -5.58 -10.35
N GLU A 291 14.24 -5.77 -9.39
CA GLU A 291 14.13 -7.05 -8.67
C GLU A 291 12.72 -7.63 -8.67
N LEU A 292 12.66 -8.96 -8.66
CA LEU A 292 11.48 -9.72 -8.26
C LEU A 292 11.56 -9.95 -6.75
N ALA A 293 10.71 -9.26 -6.01
CA ALA A 293 10.58 -9.43 -4.57
C ALA A 293 9.70 -10.65 -4.26
N MET A 294 10.08 -11.45 -3.28
CA MET A 294 9.36 -12.66 -2.88
C MET A 294 9.25 -12.69 -1.36
N LEU A 295 8.03 -12.80 -0.85
CA LEU A 295 7.75 -13.07 0.56
C LEU A 295 7.13 -14.45 0.66
N ASP A 296 7.71 -15.33 1.47
CA ASP A 296 7.08 -16.58 1.87
C ASP A 296 6.50 -16.44 3.29
N PRO A 297 5.17 -16.27 3.44
CA PRO A 297 4.54 -16.12 4.74
C PRO A 297 4.64 -17.37 5.63
N ALA A 298 4.89 -18.55 5.04
CA ALA A 298 5.01 -19.80 5.81
C ALA A 298 6.37 -19.92 6.50
N THR A 299 7.42 -19.37 5.89
CA THR A 299 8.78 -19.37 6.44
C THR A 299 9.22 -18.01 7.02
N ASN A 300 8.41 -16.96 6.82
CA ASN A 300 8.71 -15.58 7.18
C ASN A 300 9.96 -15.02 6.48
N LEU A 301 10.30 -15.57 5.31
CA LEU A 301 11.47 -15.19 4.54
C LEU A 301 11.08 -14.22 3.42
N ALA A 302 11.81 -13.11 3.32
CA ALA A 302 11.78 -12.22 2.17
C ALA A 302 13.10 -12.32 1.39
N THR A 303 13.01 -12.38 0.06
CA THR A 303 14.18 -12.42 -0.83
C THR A 303 13.90 -11.64 -2.10
N ASN A 304 14.94 -11.02 -2.65
CA ASN A 304 14.89 -10.37 -3.96
C ASN A 304 15.76 -11.12 -4.97
N LEU A 305 15.25 -11.26 -6.20
CA LEU A 305 16.00 -11.78 -7.33
C LEU A 305 16.21 -10.67 -8.35
N SER A 306 17.47 -10.45 -8.75
CA SER A 306 17.78 -9.51 -9.83
C SER A 306 17.15 -9.98 -11.14
N ILE A 307 16.41 -9.09 -11.80
CA ILE A 307 15.77 -9.34 -13.09
C ILE A 307 16.79 -9.04 -14.19
N PRO A 308 17.08 -10.00 -15.07
CA PRO A 308 18.14 -9.85 -16.06
C PRO A 308 17.71 -9.00 -17.28
N LEU A 309 18.69 -8.40 -17.92
CA LEU A 309 18.60 -7.84 -19.28
C LEU A 309 19.30 -8.77 -20.28
N ARG A 310 18.94 -8.69 -21.57
CA ARG A 310 19.66 -9.38 -22.65
C ARG A 310 20.89 -8.62 -23.14
N VAL A 311 21.04 -7.38 -22.70
CA VAL A 311 22.10 -6.45 -23.08
C VAL A 311 22.72 -5.85 -21.83
N ASP A 312 23.84 -5.14 -22.00
CA ASP A 312 24.47 -4.39 -20.93
C ASP A 312 23.49 -3.36 -20.32
N PRO A 313 23.23 -3.39 -19.00
CA PRO A 313 22.35 -2.44 -18.33
C PRO A 313 22.69 -0.97 -18.57
N GLU A 314 23.97 -0.62 -18.76
CA GLU A 314 24.39 0.76 -19.01
C GLU A 314 23.85 1.30 -20.36
N THR A 315 23.43 0.41 -21.26
CA THR A 315 22.87 0.78 -22.58
C THR A 315 21.36 0.98 -22.56
N VAL A 316 20.70 0.73 -21.42
CA VAL A 316 19.25 0.82 -21.27
C VAL A 316 18.92 1.96 -20.30
N PRO A 317 18.15 2.97 -20.73
CA PRO A 317 17.76 4.04 -19.81
C PRO A 317 16.68 3.55 -18.84
N GLY A 318 16.91 3.74 -17.54
CA GLY A 318 15.91 3.49 -16.49
C GLY A 318 14.75 4.49 -16.50
N MET A 319 13.74 4.23 -15.65
CA MET A 319 12.61 5.17 -15.47
C MET A 319 13.00 6.31 -14.54
N ILE A 320 13.81 6.04 -13.52
CA ILE A 320 14.24 7.00 -12.53
C ILE A 320 15.46 7.76 -13.05
N ALA A 321 15.39 9.08 -13.02
CA ALA A 321 16.47 9.93 -13.51
C ALA A 321 17.75 9.70 -12.70
N GLN A 322 18.89 9.60 -13.40
CA GLN A 322 20.23 9.64 -12.81
C GLN A 322 20.67 11.08 -12.51
N SER A 323 19.76 11.85 -11.90
CA SER A 323 19.97 13.22 -11.44
C SER A 323 18.90 13.61 -10.43
N MET A 324 19.17 14.65 -9.64
CA MET A 324 18.20 15.25 -8.74
C MET A 324 18.36 16.77 -8.68
N PRO A 325 17.28 17.58 -8.64
CA PRO A 325 17.39 19.03 -8.53
C PRO A 325 17.96 19.49 -7.20
N VAL A 326 17.54 18.84 -6.12
CA VAL A 326 17.96 19.10 -4.74
C VAL A 326 18.31 17.75 -4.09
N PRO A 327 19.37 17.69 -3.26
CA PRO A 327 19.74 16.49 -2.52
C PRO A 327 18.58 15.87 -1.73
N SER A 328 18.60 14.55 -1.57
CA SER A 328 17.64 13.84 -0.71
C SER A 328 17.81 14.26 0.75
N ARG A 329 16.71 14.40 1.49
CA ARG A 329 16.73 14.61 2.95
C ARG A 329 17.42 13.46 3.68
N MET A 330 17.28 12.22 3.18
CA MET A 330 17.79 11.02 3.83
C MET A 330 19.16 10.58 3.29
N PHE A 331 19.36 10.71 1.98
CA PHE A 331 20.52 10.14 1.28
C PHE A 331 21.49 11.19 0.71
N GLY A 332 21.23 12.48 0.92
CA GLY A 332 22.08 13.56 0.40
C GLY A 332 22.22 13.51 -1.12
N ASP A 333 23.45 13.57 -1.61
CA ASP A 333 23.80 13.56 -3.04
C ASP A 333 23.82 12.15 -3.68
N GLU A 334 23.54 11.09 -2.92
CA GLU A 334 23.55 9.72 -3.45
C GLU A 334 22.33 9.45 -4.34
N LEU A 335 22.58 8.98 -5.56
CA LEU A 335 21.56 8.51 -6.51
C LEU A 335 21.32 7.01 -6.26
N ILE A 336 20.41 6.70 -5.35
CA ILE A 336 20.14 5.35 -4.86
C ILE A 336 19.44 4.43 -5.87
N TRP A 337 18.70 5.01 -6.83
CA TRP A 337 17.89 4.23 -7.77
C TRP A 337 18.47 4.25 -9.17
N ASN A 338 18.57 3.08 -9.78
CA ASN A 338 18.92 2.90 -11.19
C ASN A 338 18.23 1.64 -11.71
N ASP A 339 17.18 1.82 -12.52
CA ASP A 339 16.22 0.78 -12.86
C ASP A 339 16.05 0.54 -14.37
N PRO A 340 17.10 0.11 -15.09
CA PRO A 340 17.01 -0.18 -16.52
C PRO A 340 16.00 -1.29 -16.91
N ALA A 341 15.78 -2.30 -16.07
CA ALA A 341 14.80 -3.37 -16.33
C ALA A 341 13.36 -2.93 -16.02
N ASN A 342 13.19 -2.05 -15.04
CA ASN A 342 11.95 -1.35 -14.72
C ASN A 342 10.73 -2.29 -14.66
N PRO A 343 10.75 -3.36 -13.83
CA PRO A 343 9.74 -4.40 -13.83
C PRO A 343 8.39 -3.87 -13.35
N HIS A 344 7.29 -4.43 -13.86
CA HIS A 344 5.95 -3.94 -13.55
C HIS A 344 4.88 -5.04 -13.67
N ASN A 345 3.86 -4.93 -12.81
CA ASN A 345 2.63 -5.71 -12.80
C ASN A 345 2.84 -7.23 -12.90
N PRO A 346 3.33 -7.88 -11.84
CA PRO A 346 3.44 -9.32 -11.83
C PRO A 346 2.03 -9.94 -11.87
N MET A 347 1.90 -11.01 -12.63
CA MET A 347 0.70 -11.83 -12.75
C MET A 347 1.11 -13.29 -12.80
N MET A 348 0.29 -14.18 -12.25
CA MET A 348 0.59 -15.60 -12.24
C MET A 348 -0.33 -16.35 -13.21
N ASP A 349 0.25 -17.29 -13.95
CA ASP A 349 -0.50 -18.15 -14.85
C ASP A 349 -0.92 -19.48 -14.21
N GLN A 350 -1.66 -20.29 -14.96
CA GLN A 350 -2.20 -21.58 -14.52
C GLN A 350 -1.13 -22.64 -14.21
N LYS A 351 0.12 -22.40 -14.62
CA LYS A 351 1.28 -23.27 -14.36
C LYS A 351 2.11 -22.77 -13.16
N GLY A 352 1.70 -21.67 -12.51
CA GLY A 352 2.43 -21.07 -11.40
C GLY A 352 3.62 -20.21 -11.83
N ARG A 353 3.77 -19.90 -13.12
CA ARG A 353 4.82 -18.98 -13.60
C ARG A 353 4.43 -17.55 -13.26
N VAL A 354 5.41 -16.76 -12.83
CA VAL A 354 5.23 -15.36 -12.45
C VAL A 354 5.62 -14.48 -13.62
N TRP A 355 4.63 -14.10 -14.41
CA TRP A 355 4.76 -13.18 -15.54
C TRP A 355 4.85 -11.74 -15.05
N MET A 356 5.61 -10.92 -15.76
CA MET A 356 5.78 -9.48 -15.51
C MET A 356 6.08 -8.78 -16.85
N THR A 357 5.91 -7.47 -16.88
CA THR A 357 6.52 -6.67 -17.95
C THR A 357 7.84 -6.12 -17.46
N SER A 358 8.88 -6.23 -18.27
CA SER A 358 10.20 -5.68 -17.96
C SER A 358 10.95 -5.39 -19.25
N ALA A 359 11.76 -4.33 -19.26
CA ALA A 359 12.69 -4.09 -20.36
C ALA A 359 13.70 -5.24 -20.40
N ILE A 360 14.05 -5.67 -21.61
CA ILE A 360 15.08 -6.69 -21.84
C ILE A 360 16.23 -6.14 -22.70
N ARG A 361 16.01 -4.96 -23.29
CA ARG A 361 16.89 -4.22 -24.21
C ARG A 361 16.47 -2.75 -24.25
N ASN A 362 17.26 -1.93 -24.93
CA ASN A 362 16.91 -0.52 -25.18
C ASN A 362 15.64 -0.38 -26.05
N ARG A 363 15.05 0.82 -26.03
CA ARG A 363 13.75 1.16 -26.64
C ARG A 363 13.71 0.98 -28.15
N ALA A 364 14.83 1.14 -28.85
CA ALA A 364 14.88 0.93 -30.29
C ALA A 364 14.56 -0.53 -30.62
N ASN A 365 13.56 -0.75 -31.46
CA ASN A 365 13.19 -2.10 -31.84
C ASN A 365 14.21 -2.74 -32.80
N PRO A 366 14.30 -4.08 -32.82
CA PRO A 366 15.08 -4.80 -33.81
C PRO A 366 14.45 -4.68 -35.20
N ASP A 367 15.24 -4.92 -36.24
CA ASP A 367 14.82 -4.65 -37.63
C ASP A 367 13.64 -5.50 -38.09
N TYR A 368 13.44 -6.70 -37.50
CA TYR A 368 12.27 -7.54 -37.79
C TYR A 368 10.94 -6.98 -37.28
N CYS A 369 10.96 -5.89 -36.50
CA CYS A 369 9.76 -5.17 -36.06
C CYS A 369 9.47 -3.93 -36.91
N LYS A 370 10.40 -3.54 -37.79
CA LYS A 370 10.36 -2.29 -38.55
C LYS A 370 9.86 -2.52 -39.97
N ALA A 371 9.59 -1.40 -40.64
CA ALA A 371 9.24 -1.36 -42.05
C ALA A 371 10.35 -1.99 -42.90
N GLY A 372 9.96 -2.81 -43.89
CA GLY A 372 10.89 -3.52 -44.77
C GLY A 372 11.33 -4.90 -44.28
N SER A 373 10.83 -5.36 -43.13
CA SER A 373 11.01 -6.75 -42.69
C SER A 373 10.02 -7.74 -43.33
N ASP A 374 10.37 -9.02 -43.28
CA ASP A 374 9.50 -10.12 -43.72
C ASP A 374 8.46 -10.53 -42.66
N ASN A 375 8.44 -9.86 -41.50
CA ASN A 375 7.46 -10.12 -40.46
C ASN A 375 6.08 -9.60 -40.91
N PRO A 376 5.06 -10.46 -41.05
CA PRO A 376 3.76 -10.06 -41.58
C PRO A 376 3.07 -9.00 -40.72
N TYR A 377 3.32 -8.98 -39.41
CA TYR A 377 2.78 -7.97 -38.51
C TYR A 377 3.48 -6.61 -38.68
N ALA A 378 4.80 -6.60 -38.88
CA ALA A 378 5.55 -5.38 -39.14
C ALA A 378 5.30 -4.81 -40.55
N GLN A 379 4.95 -5.66 -41.52
CA GLN A 379 4.47 -5.22 -42.84
C GLN A 379 3.13 -4.48 -42.75
N TYR A 380 2.26 -4.87 -41.80
CA TYR A 380 0.97 -4.22 -41.56
C TYR A 380 1.12 -2.95 -40.70
N PHE A 381 1.84 -3.05 -39.58
CA PHE A 381 2.03 -1.96 -38.63
C PHE A 381 3.45 -2.01 -38.03
N PRO A 382 4.44 -1.37 -38.70
CA PRO A 382 5.82 -1.38 -38.21
C PRO A 382 5.96 -0.52 -36.95
N LEU A 383 6.80 -0.97 -36.04
CA LEU A 383 7.07 -0.30 -34.76
C LEU A 383 8.56 -0.04 -34.62
N ASP A 384 8.96 1.23 -34.68
CA ASP A 384 10.37 1.64 -34.55
C ASP A 384 10.90 1.53 -33.12
N SER A 385 10.00 1.54 -32.12
CA SER A 385 10.36 1.45 -30.72
C SER A 385 9.35 0.67 -29.89
N GLY A 386 9.86 0.07 -28.81
CA GLY A 386 9.12 -0.54 -27.72
C GLY A 386 9.69 -0.07 -26.38
N PHE A 387 9.11 -0.52 -25.27
CA PHE A 387 9.68 -0.27 -23.94
C PHE A 387 9.90 -1.61 -23.23
N ARG A 388 9.01 -1.97 -22.30
CA ARG A 388 9.04 -3.30 -21.67
C ARG A 388 8.57 -4.37 -22.65
N SER A 389 9.09 -5.57 -22.47
CA SER A 389 8.65 -6.81 -23.11
C SER A 389 8.01 -7.75 -22.08
N ALA A 390 7.53 -8.91 -22.53
CA ALA A 390 7.00 -9.92 -21.64
C ALA A 390 8.14 -10.77 -21.05
N VAL A 391 8.13 -10.93 -19.73
CA VAL A 391 9.11 -11.75 -19.00
C VAL A 391 8.33 -12.64 -18.04
N PHE A 392 8.76 -13.87 -17.81
CA PHE A 392 8.24 -14.66 -16.69
C PHE A 392 9.36 -15.34 -15.92
N TYR A 393 9.15 -15.49 -14.62
CA TYR A 393 9.96 -16.30 -13.73
C TYR A 393 9.29 -17.66 -13.53
N GLU A 394 10.06 -18.74 -13.65
CA GLU A 394 9.64 -20.10 -13.34
C GLU A 394 10.14 -20.50 -11.95
N PRO A 395 9.27 -20.58 -10.92
CA PRO A 395 9.71 -20.91 -9.56
C PRO A 395 10.46 -22.24 -9.45
N ASP A 396 10.01 -23.27 -10.18
CA ASP A 396 10.58 -24.62 -10.12
C ASP A 396 12.03 -24.69 -10.64
N THR A 397 12.32 -23.91 -11.69
CA THR A 397 13.65 -23.92 -12.35
C THR A 397 14.51 -22.73 -11.95
N GLN A 398 13.93 -21.75 -11.26
CA GLN A 398 14.51 -20.47 -10.89
C GLN A 398 15.06 -19.69 -12.09
N LYS A 399 14.34 -19.71 -13.21
CA LYS A 399 14.77 -19.06 -14.46
C LYS A 399 13.84 -17.95 -14.87
N PHE A 400 14.45 -16.85 -15.32
CA PHE A 400 13.76 -15.83 -16.09
C PHE A 400 13.74 -16.20 -17.57
N VAL A 401 12.56 -16.19 -18.17
CA VAL A 401 12.34 -16.31 -19.61
C VAL A 401 11.90 -14.95 -20.13
N MET A 402 12.69 -14.40 -21.05
CA MET A 402 12.43 -13.11 -21.67
C MET A 402 11.87 -13.32 -23.07
N ILE A 403 10.68 -12.81 -23.37
CA ILE A 403 10.04 -12.87 -24.68
C ILE A 403 10.14 -11.50 -25.33
N ASP A 404 10.85 -11.40 -26.46
CA ASP A 404 11.05 -10.12 -27.15
C ASP A 404 9.82 -9.74 -27.99
N THR A 405 9.12 -8.71 -27.55
CA THR A 405 7.93 -8.19 -28.21
C THR A 405 8.27 -6.99 -29.08
N CYS A 406 7.67 -6.89 -30.28
CA CYS A 406 7.76 -5.68 -31.09
C CYS A 406 6.94 -4.53 -30.48
N TYR A 407 5.80 -4.83 -29.85
CA TYR A 407 4.99 -3.85 -29.14
C TYR A 407 5.52 -3.63 -27.72
N GLY A 408 5.33 -2.41 -27.21
CA GLY A 408 5.57 -2.11 -25.80
C GLY A 408 4.51 -2.75 -24.89
N THR A 409 4.90 -3.06 -23.65
CA THR A 409 4.03 -3.65 -22.63
C THR A 409 4.01 -2.79 -21.35
N HIS A 410 2.96 -2.91 -20.53
CA HIS A 410 2.85 -2.21 -19.24
C HIS A 410 2.09 -3.03 -18.18
N HIS A 411 0.76 -3.10 -18.23
CA HIS A 411 0.00 -4.08 -17.45
C HIS A 411 -0.26 -5.30 -18.32
N LEU A 412 -0.22 -6.48 -17.72
CA LEU A 412 -0.63 -7.73 -18.34
C LEU A 412 -1.81 -8.35 -17.60
N GLN A 413 -2.62 -9.11 -18.33
CA GLN A 413 -3.73 -9.87 -17.76
C GLN A 413 -4.03 -11.11 -18.59
N PHE A 414 -4.24 -12.24 -17.91
CA PHE A 414 -4.67 -13.48 -18.53
C PHE A 414 -6.17 -13.48 -18.82
N ALA A 415 -6.53 -13.90 -20.02
CA ALA A 415 -7.91 -14.20 -20.39
C ALA A 415 -8.35 -15.58 -19.89
N GLU A 416 -9.66 -15.76 -19.80
CA GLU A 416 -10.31 -17.06 -19.57
C GLU A 416 -10.75 -17.64 -20.92
N ASP A 417 -9.78 -17.95 -21.78
CA ASP A 417 -10.01 -18.53 -23.11
C ASP A 417 -9.28 -19.88 -23.30
N GLU A 418 -9.50 -20.53 -24.44
CA GLU A 418 -8.92 -21.84 -24.75
C GLU A 418 -7.40 -21.81 -24.89
N ASN A 419 -6.79 -20.64 -25.05
CA ASN A 419 -5.37 -20.46 -25.34
C ASN A 419 -4.57 -19.90 -24.15
N ASP A 420 -5.25 -19.62 -23.03
CA ASP A 420 -4.67 -18.88 -21.90
C ASP A 420 -3.98 -17.60 -22.37
N THR A 421 -4.63 -16.84 -23.26
CA THR A 421 -4.06 -15.65 -23.89
C THR A 421 -3.70 -14.61 -22.84
N VAL A 422 -2.48 -14.08 -22.90
CA VAL A 422 -2.07 -12.92 -22.10
C VAL A 422 -2.15 -11.66 -22.95
N TYR A 423 -2.87 -10.66 -22.45
CA TYR A 423 -3.02 -9.35 -23.08
C TYR A 423 -2.17 -8.31 -22.37
N PHE A 424 -1.64 -7.35 -23.13
CA PHE A 424 -0.79 -6.27 -22.61
C PHE A 424 -1.35 -4.90 -22.98
N SER A 425 -1.37 -4.00 -22.00
CA SER A 425 -1.47 -2.56 -22.23
C SER A 425 -0.08 -1.96 -22.52
N GLY A 426 0.01 -0.65 -22.78
CA GLY A 426 1.30 0.04 -22.97
C GLY A 426 1.84 0.06 -24.40
N GLY A 427 1.15 -0.59 -25.35
CA GLY A 427 1.49 -0.54 -26.78
C GLY A 427 1.12 0.77 -27.50
N GLY A 428 0.53 1.74 -26.79
CA GLY A 428 0.07 3.01 -27.34
C GLY A 428 -1.07 2.83 -28.33
N GLN A 429 -0.74 2.72 -29.62
CA GLN A 429 -1.70 2.56 -30.72
C GLN A 429 -2.07 1.10 -30.99
N VAL A 430 -1.38 0.14 -30.37
CA VAL A 430 -1.64 -1.30 -30.51
C VAL A 430 -1.96 -1.95 -29.17
N ILE A 431 -2.71 -3.05 -29.23
CA ILE A 431 -2.93 -3.96 -28.10
C ILE A 431 -2.09 -5.20 -28.36
N GLY A 432 -1.12 -5.45 -27.47
CA GLY A 432 -0.27 -6.62 -27.55
C GLY A 432 -0.92 -7.84 -26.91
N TRP A 433 -0.64 -9.03 -27.43
CA TRP A 433 -1.05 -10.29 -26.81
C TRP A 433 -0.11 -11.44 -27.18
N LEU A 434 -0.13 -12.50 -26.37
CA LEU A 434 0.56 -13.77 -26.63
C LEU A 434 -0.39 -14.93 -26.35
N ASP A 435 -0.46 -15.88 -27.27
CA ASP A 435 -1.04 -17.21 -27.02
C ASP A 435 0.00 -18.01 -26.22
N THR A 436 -0.27 -18.26 -24.95
CA THR A 436 0.71 -18.91 -24.08
C THR A 436 0.83 -20.41 -24.34
N LYS A 437 -0.23 -21.06 -24.83
CA LYS A 437 -0.19 -22.48 -25.21
C LYS A 437 0.56 -22.72 -26.51
N LEU A 438 0.54 -21.77 -27.44
CA LEU A 438 1.35 -21.83 -28.66
C LEU A 438 2.83 -21.54 -28.37
N TYR A 439 3.11 -20.71 -27.36
CA TYR A 439 4.48 -20.41 -26.95
C TYR A 439 5.16 -21.61 -26.26
N ASP A 440 4.40 -22.33 -25.42
CA ASP A 440 4.84 -23.53 -24.70
C ASP A 440 4.97 -24.76 -25.61
#